data_AF-A0A7H1MCH7-F1
#
_entry.id   AF-A0A7H1MCH7-F1
#
_cell.length_a   1.000
_cell.length_b   1.000
_cell.length_c   1.000
_cell.angle_alpha   90.00
_cell.angle_beta   90.00
_cell.angle_gamma   90.00
#
_symmetry.space_group_name_H-M   'P 1'
#
loop_
_entity.id
_entity.type
_entity.pdbx_description
1 polymer ?
#
loop_
_entity_poly.entity_id
_entity_poly.type
_entity_poly.pdbx_seq_one_letter_code
_entity_poly.pdbx_strand_id
1 'polypeptide(L)'
;MNVNIEMLKYYIEHAQISLDKLKESILNIELFLSSERNPTFNQVSEVAKKLNIPNGLLLLQSPIEIKSKKLEFRTMDSTAMQAMSEELCDTILEMEGKQAFLREEIDFTLDFIGSCSINDDISKVASIVRNKLQVTEFFSRKYK
;
A
#
# COMPACT_ATOMS: atom_id res chain seq x y z
N MET A 1 30.72 2.58 -12.61
CA MET A 1 29.32 2.90 -12.28
C MET A 1 29.31 3.40 -10.85
N ASN A 2 28.91 4.64 -10.61
CA ASN A 2 28.93 5.23 -9.27
C ASN A 2 27.52 5.13 -8.71
N VAL A 3 27.36 4.40 -7.61
CA VAL A 3 26.06 4.18 -6.97
C VAL A 3 25.76 5.41 -6.13
N ASN A 4 24.58 5.99 -6.31
CA ASN A 4 24.21 7.17 -5.56
C ASN A 4 23.82 6.75 -4.13
N ILE A 5 24.70 7.03 -3.17
CA ILE A 5 24.51 6.68 -1.76
C ILE A 5 23.28 7.38 -1.17
N GLU A 6 22.92 8.55 -1.68
CA GLU A 6 21.70 9.25 -1.26
C GLU A 6 20.44 8.47 -1.66
N MET A 7 20.44 7.80 -2.82
CA MET A 7 19.36 6.89 -3.19
C MET A 7 19.30 5.69 -2.26
N LEU A 8 20.46 5.10 -1.95
CA LEU A 8 20.54 3.96 -1.03
C LEU A 8 19.93 4.30 0.33
N LYS A 9 20.27 5.46 0.90
CA LYS A 9 19.70 5.94 2.16
C LYS A 9 18.20 6.19 2.04
N TYR A 10 17.78 6.90 0.99
CA TYR A 10 16.37 7.23 0.75
C TYR A 10 15.49 5.98 0.73
N TYR A 11 15.83 4.99 -0.09
CA TYR A 11 15.03 3.78 -0.23
C TYR A 11 15.09 2.87 0.99
N ILE A 12 16.20 2.86 1.75
CA ILE A 12 16.26 2.13 3.02
C ILE A 12 15.34 2.76 4.08
N GLU A 13 15.32 4.09 4.17
CA GLU A 13 14.44 4.82 5.08
C GLU A 13 12.94 4.56 4.75
N HIS A 14 12.61 4.49 3.46
CA HIS A 14 11.24 4.28 3.00
C HIS A 14 10.82 2.82 2.97
N ALA A 15 11.73 1.85 3.00
CA ALA A 15 11.39 0.42 2.97
C ALA A 15 10.75 -0.11 4.27
N GLN A 16 10.73 0.68 5.35
CA GLN A 16 10.28 0.25 6.70
C GLN A 16 10.99 -1.01 7.23
N ILE A 17 12.18 -1.32 6.72
CA ILE A 17 13.03 -2.42 7.19
C ILE A 17 14.02 -1.86 8.20
N SER A 18 14.13 -2.48 9.38
CA SER A 18 15.12 -2.05 10.37
C SER A 18 16.55 -2.25 9.84
N LEU A 19 17.43 -1.30 10.15
CA LEU A 19 18.83 -1.37 9.75
C LEU A 19 19.49 -2.67 10.21
N ASP A 20 19.15 -3.18 11.40
CA ASP A 20 19.71 -4.42 11.94
C ASP A 20 19.37 -5.65 11.07
N LYS A 21 18.12 -5.77 10.58
CA LYS A 21 17.74 -6.83 9.63
C LYS A 21 18.49 -6.72 8.30
N LEU A 22 18.79 -5.49 7.88
CA LEU A 22 19.58 -5.22 6.68
C LEU A 22 21.05 -5.63 6.88
N LYS A 23 21.63 -5.37 8.05
CA LYS A 23 23.01 -5.79 8.39
C LYS A 23 23.17 -7.30 8.45
N GLU A 24 22.17 -8.01 8.97
CA GLU A 24 22.18 -9.48 9.00
C GLU A 24 22.20 -10.11 7.60
N SER A 25 21.60 -9.43 6.62
CA SER A 25 21.40 -9.98 5.27
C SER A 25 22.38 -9.43 4.23
N ILE A 26 22.96 -8.24 4.46
CA ILE A 26 23.80 -7.54 3.49
C ILE A 26 25.13 -7.16 4.12
N LEU A 27 26.18 -7.87 3.71
CA LEU A 27 27.55 -7.61 4.14
C LEU A 27 28.00 -6.20 3.74
N ASN A 28 28.62 -5.47 4.68
CA ASN A 28 29.19 -4.13 4.49
C ASN A 28 28.16 -3.00 4.25
N ILE A 29 26.86 -3.22 4.52
CA ILE A 29 25.85 -2.18 4.31
C ILE A 29 26.16 -0.87 5.04
N GLU A 30 26.74 -0.94 6.25
CA GLU A 30 27.17 0.24 7.01
C GLU A 30 28.26 1.04 6.29
N LEU A 31 29.26 0.35 5.70
CA LEU A 31 30.34 0.98 4.94
C LEU A 31 29.82 1.66 3.66
N PHE A 32 28.73 1.13 3.09
CA PHE A 32 28.08 1.74 1.94
C PHE A 32 27.34 3.02 2.34
N LEU A 33 26.66 2.99 3.49
CA LEU A 33 25.91 4.14 4.02
C LEU A 33 26.83 5.27 4.52
N SER A 34 28.00 4.93 5.06
CA SER A 34 29.00 5.91 5.50
C SER A 34 29.89 6.45 4.36
N SER A 35 29.71 5.97 3.13
CA SER A 35 30.55 6.31 1.97
C SER A 35 32.01 5.88 2.09
N GLU A 36 32.34 5.00 3.05
CA GLU A 36 33.68 4.43 3.20
C GLU A 36 33.99 3.40 2.09
N ARG A 37 32.95 2.79 1.51
CA ARG A 37 33.10 1.82 0.43
C ARG A 37 31.98 1.94 -0.59
N ASN A 38 32.33 1.91 -1.88
CA ASN A 38 31.35 1.83 -2.96
C ASN A 38 30.86 0.38 -3.15
N PRO A 39 29.53 0.14 -3.19
CA PRO A 39 28.99 -1.17 -3.49
C PRO A 39 29.20 -1.54 -4.96
N THR A 40 29.36 -2.84 -5.22
CA THR A 40 29.30 -3.39 -6.59
C THR A 40 27.86 -3.45 -7.09
N PHE A 41 27.65 -3.57 -8.40
CA PHE A 41 26.30 -3.72 -8.96
C PHE A 41 25.55 -4.93 -8.38
N ASN A 42 26.24 -6.05 -8.16
CA ASN A 42 25.63 -7.23 -7.55
C ASN A 42 25.17 -6.94 -6.11
N GLN A 43 25.96 -6.20 -5.32
CA GLN A 43 25.56 -5.80 -3.98
C GLN A 43 24.38 -4.83 -3.99
N VAL A 44 24.34 -3.88 -4.94
CA VAL A 44 23.16 -3.01 -5.14
C VAL A 44 21.93 -3.84 -5.50
N SER A 45 22.07 -4.84 -6.37
CA SER A 45 20.96 -5.73 -6.72
C SER A 45 20.47 -6.54 -5.52
N GLU A 46 21.36 -7.00 -4.64
CA GLU A 46 20.96 -7.70 -3.41
C GLU A 46 20.22 -6.76 -2.46
N VAL A 47 20.64 -5.50 -2.34
CA VAL A 47 19.89 -4.49 -1.58
C VAL A 47 18.50 -4.28 -2.19
N ALA A 48 18.41 -3.99 -3.49
CA ALA A 48 17.13 -3.75 -4.15
C ALA A 48 16.16 -4.93 -3.99
N LYS A 49 16.64 -6.17 -4.14
CA LYS A 49 15.84 -7.38 -3.85
C LYS A 49 15.36 -7.41 -2.40
N LYS A 50 16.21 -7.04 -1.45
CA LYS A 50 15.85 -7.06 -0.02
C LYS A 50 14.83 -5.99 0.34
N LEU A 51 14.89 -4.83 -0.32
CA LEU A 51 13.90 -3.76 -0.21
C LEU A 51 12.64 -4.02 -1.06
N ASN A 52 12.64 -5.09 -1.86
CA ASN A 52 11.63 -5.43 -2.85
C ASN A 52 11.31 -4.31 -3.86
N ILE A 53 12.36 -3.65 -4.36
CA ILE A 53 12.26 -2.57 -5.36
C ILE A 53 13.07 -2.92 -6.63
N PRO A 54 12.76 -2.31 -7.79
CA PRO A 54 13.58 -2.45 -8.98
C PRO A 54 15.01 -1.93 -8.77
N ASN A 55 16.02 -2.70 -9.17
CA ASN A 55 17.43 -2.31 -9.08
C ASN A 55 17.74 -0.93 -9.68
N GLY A 56 17.03 -0.57 -10.75
CA GLY A 56 17.22 0.69 -11.47
C GLY A 56 16.95 1.92 -10.60
N LEU A 57 16.08 1.81 -9.59
CA LEU A 57 15.77 2.89 -8.66
C LEU A 57 17.02 3.33 -7.86
N LEU A 58 17.84 2.38 -7.40
CA LEU A 58 19.09 2.67 -6.68
C LEU A 58 20.18 3.32 -7.56
N LEU A 59 19.99 3.34 -8.88
CA LEU A 59 20.94 3.90 -9.84
C LEU A 59 20.56 5.31 -10.31
N LEU A 60 19.46 5.85 -9.83
CA LEU A 60 18.99 7.18 -10.20
C LEU A 60 19.85 8.29 -9.56
N GLN A 61 19.79 9.48 -10.13
CA GLN A 61 20.45 10.66 -9.57
C GLN A 61 19.64 11.30 -8.44
N SER A 62 18.34 11.09 -8.42
CA SER A 62 17.42 11.65 -7.43
C SER A 62 16.20 10.73 -7.23
N PRO A 63 15.57 10.74 -6.04
CA PRO A 63 14.37 9.97 -5.79
C PRO A 63 13.25 10.39 -6.74
N ILE A 64 12.41 9.43 -7.10
CA ILE A 64 11.19 9.69 -7.85
C ILE A 64 10.07 9.88 -6.84
N GLU A 65 9.49 11.08 -6.80
CA GLU A 65 8.27 11.31 -6.03
C GLU A 65 7.09 10.65 -6.75
N ILE A 66 6.72 9.46 -6.30
CA ILE A 66 5.45 8.85 -6.69
C ILE A 66 4.37 9.55 -5.88
N LYS A 67 3.48 10.28 -6.56
CA LYS A 67 2.28 10.85 -5.93
C LYS A 67 1.38 9.70 -5.47
N SER A 68 1.65 9.16 -4.29
CA SER A 68 0.72 8.23 -3.65
C SER A 68 -0.55 9.01 -3.36
N LYS A 69 -1.66 8.57 -3.96
CA LYS A 69 -2.96 9.10 -3.60
C LYS A 69 -3.17 8.72 -2.14
N LYS A 70 -3.42 9.70 -1.28
CA LYS A 70 -3.71 9.45 0.13
C LYS A 70 -4.84 8.42 0.20
N LEU A 71 -4.55 7.23 0.75
CA LEU A 71 -5.61 6.27 0.99
C LEU A 71 -6.54 6.86 2.04
N GLU A 72 -7.76 7.16 1.60
CA GLU A 72 -8.84 7.52 2.50
C GLU A 72 -9.41 6.21 3.06
N PHE A 73 -8.77 5.71 4.12
CA PHE A 73 -9.31 4.58 4.87
C PHE A 73 -10.65 4.99 5.48
N ARG A 74 -11.69 4.17 5.24
CA ARG A 74 -13.04 4.43 5.76
C ARG A 74 -13.22 3.97 7.21
N THR A 75 -12.17 4.07 8.03
CA THR A 75 -12.20 3.72 9.46
C THR A 75 -12.20 4.99 10.31
N MET A 76 -13.10 5.05 11.29
CA MET A 76 -13.06 6.05 12.35
C MET A 76 -11.70 5.94 13.07
N ASP A 77 -11.00 7.06 13.26
CA ASP A 77 -9.65 7.14 13.84
C ASP A 77 -8.50 6.53 13.01
N SER A 78 -8.62 6.51 11.67
CA SER A 78 -7.42 6.31 10.84
C SER A 78 -6.48 7.52 11.01
N THR A 79 -5.47 7.36 11.86
CA THR A 79 -4.33 8.28 11.90
C THR A 79 -3.70 8.32 10.51
N ALA A 80 -3.25 9.50 10.08
CA ALA A 80 -2.51 9.62 8.82
C ALA A 80 -1.38 8.60 8.84
N MET A 81 -1.42 7.64 7.91
CA MET A 81 -0.48 6.54 7.90
C MET A 81 0.93 7.13 7.82
N GLN A 82 1.83 6.68 8.71
CA GLN A 82 3.26 6.92 8.54
C GLN A 82 3.67 6.46 7.14
N ALA A 83 4.67 7.13 6.56
CA ALA A 83 5.14 6.94 5.19
C ALA A 83 5.07 5.46 4.76
N MET A 84 4.32 5.17 3.70
CA MET A 84 4.15 3.83 3.13
C MET A 84 5.47 3.33 2.55
N SER A 85 5.71 2.01 2.63
CA SER A 85 6.75 1.40 1.81
C SER A 85 6.42 1.53 0.33
N GLU A 86 7.44 1.57 -0.51
CA GLU A 86 7.26 1.69 -1.96
C GLU A 86 6.56 0.49 -2.57
N GLU A 87 6.88 -0.70 -2.08
CA GLU A 87 6.18 -1.93 -2.45
C GLU A 87 4.67 -1.83 -2.18
N LEU A 88 4.29 -1.24 -1.04
CA LEU A 88 2.89 -1.03 -0.71
C LEU A 88 2.25 0.00 -1.64
N CYS A 89 2.95 1.11 -1.94
CA CYS A 89 2.49 2.10 -2.93
C CYS A 89 2.26 1.48 -4.31
N ASP A 90 3.19 0.69 -4.81
CA ASP A 90 3.08 0.00 -6.10
C ASP A 90 1.89 -0.96 -6.12
N THR A 91 1.72 -1.73 -5.03
CA THR A 91 0.58 -2.64 -4.87
C THR A 91 -0.76 -1.89 -4.91
N ILE A 92 -0.85 -0.75 -4.23
CA ILE A 92 -2.04 0.11 -4.22
C ILE A 92 -2.35 0.57 -5.65
N LEU A 93 -1.36 1.12 -6.36
CA LEU A 93 -1.53 1.65 -7.71
C LEU A 93 -1.99 0.55 -8.68
N GLU A 94 -1.42 -0.65 -8.56
CA GLU A 94 -1.83 -1.80 -9.37
C GLU A 94 -3.29 -2.19 -9.09
N MET A 95 -3.69 -2.25 -7.82
CA MET A 95 -5.06 -2.57 -7.43
C MET A 95 -6.06 -1.50 -7.87
N GLU A 96 -5.70 -0.21 -7.79
CA GLU A 96 -6.54 0.88 -8.30
C GLU A 96 -6.78 0.76 -9.81
N GLY A 97 -5.74 0.41 -10.57
CA GLY A 97 -5.85 0.14 -12.01
C GLY A 97 -6.79 -1.03 -12.31
N LYS A 98 -6.63 -2.16 -11.60
CA LYS A 98 -7.52 -3.33 -11.72
C LYS A 98 -8.97 -2.99 -11.38
N GLN A 99 -9.20 -2.22 -10.32
CA GLN A 99 -10.55 -1.78 -9.95
C GLN A 99 -11.16 -0.85 -10.99
N ALA A 100 -10.38 0.05 -11.59
CA ALA A 100 -10.84 0.92 -12.66
C ALA A 100 -11.28 0.12 -13.88
N PHE A 101 -10.43 -0.81 -14.31
CA PHE A 101 -10.76 -1.73 -15.40
C PHE A 101 -12.05 -2.52 -15.11
N LEU A 102 -12.15 -3.16 -13.93
CA LEU A 102 -13.35 -3.93 -13.57
C LEU A 102 -14.63 -3.09 -13.53
N ARG A 103 -14.55 -1.79 -13.17
CA ARG A 103 -15.72 -0.90 -13.21
C ARG A 103 -16.23 -0.67 -14.62
N GLU A 104 -15.35 -0.66 -15.62
CA GLU A 104 -15.72 -0.48 -17.03
C GLU A 104 -16.37 -1.75 -17.60
N GLU A 105 -16.01 -2.93 -17.08
CA GLU A 105 -16.54 -4.22 -17.54
C GLU A 105 -17.88 -4.62 -16.89
N ILE A 106 -18.33 -3.93 -15.83
CA ILE A 106 -19.62 -4.20 -15.20
C ILE A 106 -20.73 -3.50 -16.00
N ASP A 107 -21.51 -4.28 -16.75
CA ASP A 107 -22.64 -3.82 -17.56
C ASP A 107 -24.01 -3.96 -16.88
N PHE A 108 -24.04 -4.51 -15.66
CA PHE A 108 -25.27 -4.73 -14.90
C PHE A 108 -25.41 -3.77 -13.72
N THR A 109 -26.64 -3.35 -13.47
CA THR A 109 -26.99 -2.56 -12.28
C THR A 109 -27.55 -3.47 -11.20
N LEU A 110 -27.13 -3.25 -9.96
CA LEU A 110 -27.73 -3.89 -8.79
C LEU A 110 -28.79 -2.95 -8.22
N ASP A 111 -30.01 -3.46 -8.08
CA ASP A 111 -31.20 -2.77 -7.55
C ASP A 111 -31.00 -2.10 -6.18
N PHE A 112 -30.03 -2.57 -5.40
CA PHE A 112 -29.72 -2.03 -4.08
C PHE A 112 -28.61 -0.96 -4.07
N ILE A 113 -27.88 -0.76 -5.18
CA ILE A 113 -26.82 0.25 -5.25
C ILE A 113 -27.47 1.62 -5.47
N GLY A 114 -27.27 2.53 -4.52
CA GLY A 114 -27.88 3.87 -4.55
C GLY A 114 -29.37 3.91 -4.23
N SER A 115 -29.95 2.81 -3.74
CA SER A 115 -31.39 2.74 -3.40
C SER A 115 -31.76 3.46 -2.10
N CYS A 116 -30.77 3.88 -1.31
CA CYS A 116 -30.93 4.59 -0.04
C CYS A 116 -29.99 5.80 0.01
N SER A 117 -30.38 6.83 0.76
CA SER A 117 -29.67 8.09 0.97
C SER A 117 -29.51 8.41 2.47
N ILE A 118 -28.63 9.35 2.79
CA ILE A 118 -28.39 9.80 4.17
C ILE A 118 -29.62 10.48 4.82
N ASN A 119 -30.57 10.92 4.01
CA ASN A 119 -31.80 11.55 4.46
C ASN A 119 -32.94 10.55 4.68
N ASP A 120 -32.75 9.27 4.35
CA ASP A 120 -33.78 8.24 4.52
C ASP A 120 -33.94 7.83 5.98
N ASP A 121 -35.15 7.41 6.32
CA ASP A 121 -35.44 6.89 7.66
C ASP A 121 -34.62 5.63 7.95
N ILE A 122 -33.90 5.66 9.08
CA ILE A 122 -33.00 4.59 9.52
C ILE A 122 -33.72 3.23 9.59
N SER A 123 -34.96 3.19 10.07
CA SER A 123 -35.71 1.94 10.24
C SER A 123 -36.13 1.35 8.89
N LYS A 124 -36.48 2.19 7.92
CA LYS A 124 -36.75 1.77 6.53
C LYS A 124 -35.50 1.22 5.86
N VAL A 125 -34.38 1.94 5.94
CA VAL A 125 -33.10 1.50 5.37
C VAL A 125 -32.68 0.16 5.98
N ALA A 126 -32.74 0.02 7.30
CA ALA A 126 -32.41 -1.22 7.98
C ALA A 126 -33.31 -2.38 7.54
N SER A 127 -34.59 -2.13 7.28
CA SER A 127 -35.53 -3.14 6.77
C SER A 127 -35.21 -3.58 5.34
N ILE A 128 -34.85 -2.63 4.46
CA ILE A 128 -34.40 -2.93 3.09
C ILE A 128 -33.15 -3.83 3.13
N VAL A 129 -32.14 -3.46 3.94
CA VAL A 129 -30.91 -4.24 4.10
C VAL A 129 -31.21 -5.64 4.63
N ARG A 130 -32.06 -5.77 5.67
CA ARG A 130 -32.47 -7.06 6.23
C ARG A 130 -33.14 -7.96 5.20
N ASN A 131 -34.09 -7.41 4.45
CA ASN A 131 -34.80 -8.14 3.40
C ASN A 131 -33.85 -8.61 2.30
N LYS A 132 -32.91 -7.76 1.88
CA LYS A 132 -31.94 -8.10 0.85
C LYS A 132 -30.96 -9.20 1.29
N LEU A 133 -30.51 -9.13 2.53
CA LEU A 133 -29.60 -10.12 3.13
C LEU A 133 -30.33 -11.37 3.66
N GLN A 134 -31.67 -11.38 3.66
CA GLN A 134 -32.51 -12.44 4.22
C GLN A 134 -32.21 -12.72 5.71
N VAL A 135 -31.94 -11.67 6.49
CA VAL A 135 -31.65 -11.77 7.92
C VAL A 135 -32.80 -11.22 8.77
N THR A 136 -33.02 -11.85 9.92
CA THR A 136 -34.06 -11.42 10.87
C THR A 136 -33.59 -10.22 11.69
N GLU A 137 -34.54 -9.47 12.23
CA GLU A 137 -34.26 -8.29 13.07
C GLU A 137 -33.36 -8.60 14.27
N PHE A 138 -33.47 -9.81 14.84
CA PHE A 138 -32.69 -10.27 15.97
C PHE A 138 -31.67 -11.35 15.62
N PHE A 139 -31.16 -11.36 14.38
CA PHE A 139 -30.21 -12.37 13.90
C PHE A 139 -29.01 -12.57 14.84
N SER A 140 -28.51 -11.50 15.47
CA SER A 140 -27.39 -11.55 16.42
C SER A 140 -27.67 -12.40 17.67
N ARG A 141 -28.93 -12.63 18.03
CA ARG A 141 -29.30 -13.49 19.18
C ARG A 141 -29.15 -14.97 18.89
N LYS A 142 -29.02 -15.37 17.62
CA LYS A 142 -28.86 -16.79 17.22
C LYS A 142 -27.45 -17.33 17.47
N TYR A 143 -26.47 -16.45 17.68
CA TYR A 143 -25.04 -16.79 17.83
C TYR A 143 -24.47 -16.38 19.19
N LYS A 144 -25.35 -16.15 20.19
CA LYS A 144 -25.00 -16.03 21.61
C LYS A 144 -25.46 -17.28 22.33
#